data_AF-A0A2T2VLM6-F1
#
_entry.id   AF-A0A2T2VLM6-F1
#
_cell.length_a   1.000
_cell.length_b   1.000
_cell.length_c   1.000
_cell.angle_alpha   90.00
_cell.angle_beta   90.00
_cell.angle_gamma   90.00
#
_symmetry.space_group_name_H-M   'P 1'
#
loop_
_entity.id
_entity.type
_entity.pdbx_description
1 polymer ?
#
loop_
_entity_poly.entity_id
_entity_poly.type
_entity_poly.pdbx_seq_one_letter_code
_entity_poly.pdbx_strand_id
1 'polypeptide(L)' 'MGTLNRKLLQKIQLVSTNFKRYLHSQIKWENRLNVIKGARGVGKKTLLVQYIKDFHFLKKFCHEFPYSIDCSLR' A
#
# COMPACT_ATOMS: atom_id res chain seq x y z
N MET A 1 24.46 -10.56 7.21
CA MET A 1 23.01 -10.84 7.40
C MET A 1 22.20 -9.55 7.19
N GLY A 2 21.73 -9.25 5.97
CA GLY A 2 20.99 -8.00 5.70
C GLY A 2 20.38 -7.84 4.29
N THR A 3 20.38 -8.90 3.47
CA THR A 3 20.07 -8.81 2.03
C THR A 3 18.57 -8.84 1.69
N LEU A 4 17.73 -9.42 2.55
CA LEU A 4 16.30 -9.61 2.25
C LEU A 4 15.52 -8.28 2.24
N ASN A 5 15.72 -7.45 3.27
CA ASN A 5 15.04 -6.16 3.39
C ASN A 5 15.44 -5.21 2.26
N ARG A 6 16.72 -5.24 1.84
CA ARG A 6 17.22 -4.39 0.74
C ARG A 6 16.48 -4.64 -0.56
N LYS A 7 16.25 -5.92 -0.92
CA LYS A 7 15.50 -6.29 -2.15
C LYS A 7 14.05 -5.84 -2.10
N LEU A 8 13.41 -5.89 -0.93
CA LEU A 8 12.03 -5.42 -0.77
C LEU A 8 11.93 -3.90 -0.89
N LEU A 9 12.85 -3.17 -0.25
CA LEU A 9 12.92 -1.70 -0.32
C LEU A 9 13.17 -1.21 -1.75
N GLN A 10 14.07 -1.85 -2.49
CA GLN A 10 14.29 -1.56 -3.91
C GLN A 10 13.00 -1.74 -4.73
N LYS A 11 12.24 -2.82 -4.48
CA LYS A 11 10.96 -3.06 -5.16
C LYS A 11 9.91 -2.00 -4.82
N ILE A 12 9.86 -1.53 -3.57
CA ILE A 12 8.96 -0.44 -3.17
C ILE A 12 9.31 0.84 -3.96
N GLN A 13 10.59 1.17 -4.12
CA GLN A 13 10.99 2.34 -4.91
C GLN A 13 10.61 2.21 -6.39
N LEU A 14 10.84 1.04 -6.98
CA LEU A 14 10.62 0.78 -8.41
C LEU A 14 9.15 0.61 -8.82
N VAL A 15 8.28 0.13 -7.94
CA VAL A 15 6.86 -0.09 -8.26
C VAL A 15 6.17 1.24 -8.50
N SER A 16 5.62 1.45 -9.70
CA SER A 16 4.84 2.64 -10.03
C SER A 16 3.47 2.61 -9.32
N THR A 17 3.01 3.78 -8.88
CA THR A 17 1.67 4.00 -8.30
C THR A 17 0.65 4.48 -9.34
N ASN A 18 1.09 4.75 -10.57
CA ASN A 18 0.25 5.22 -11.67
C ASN A 18 -0.88 4.23 -11.99
N PHE A 19 -0.64 2.93 -11.82
CA PHE A 19 -1.65 1.89 -11.95
C PHE A 19 -1.80 1.13 -10.64
N LYS A 20 -2.92 1.35 -9.96
CA LYS A 20 -3.30 0.57 -8.77
C LYS A 20 -4.18 -0.59 -9.17
N ARG A 21 -3.95 -1.74 -8.54
CA ARG A 21 -4.84 -2.90 -8.69
C ARG A 21 -6.25 -2.52 -8.26
N TYR A 22 -7.28 -2.96 -8.98
CA TYR A 22 -8.69 -2.69 -8.64
C TYR A 22 -9.03 -3.06 -7.19
N LEU A 23 -8.43 -4.15 -6.68
CA LEU A 23 -8.67 -4.64 -5.32
C LEU A 23 -8.10 -3.69 -4.26
N HIS A 24 -7.13 -2.83 -4.61
CA HIS A 24 -6.49 -1.92 -3.67
C HIS A 24 -7.47 -0.90 -3.08
N SER A 25 -8.44 -0.41 -3.87
CA SER A 25 -9.47 0.53 -3.42
C SER A 25 -10.66 -0.16 -2.75
N GLN A 26 -10.85 -1.47 -2.98
CA GLN A 26 -11.97 -2.24 -2.41
C GLN A 26 -11.65 -2.83 -1.03
N ILE A 27 -10.36 -2.98 -0.68
CA ILE A 27 -9.96 -3.51 0.63
C ILE A 27 -10.12 -2.42 1.69
N LYS A 28 -10.85 -2.75 2.77
CA LYS A 28 -10.87 -1.96 4.01
C LYS A 28 -9.58 -2.18 4.79
N TRP A 29 -8.63 -1.25 4.66
CA TRP A 29 -7.30 -1.35 5.28
C TRP A 29 -7.29 -1.11 6.79
N GLU A 30 -8.40 -0.60 7.36
CA GLU A 30 -8.59 -0.38 8.79
C GLU A 30 -8.74 -1.67 9.60
N ASN A 31 -9.08 -2.78 8.93
CA ASN A 31 -9.23 -4.07 9.59
C ASN A 31 -7.88 -4.56 10.15
N ARG A 32 -7.90 -5.07 11.39
CA ARG A 32 -6.71 -5.67 12.05
C ARG A 32 -6.08 -6.80 11.24
N LEU A 33 -6.88 -7.55 10.48
CA LEU A 33 -6.43 -8.67 9.67
C LEU A 33 -7.14 -8.69 8.31
N ASN A 34 -6.35 -8.64 7.24
CA ASN A 34 -6.81 -8.79 5.87
C ASN A 34 -6.06 -9.94 5.19
N VAL A 35 -6.79 -10.92 4.66
CA VAL A 35 -6.20 -12.11 4.02
C VAL A 35 -6.46 -12.10 2.52
N ILE A 36 -5.39 -12.04 1.72
CA ILE A 36 -5.47 -12.01 0.25
C ILE A 36 -5.17 -13.40 -0.32
N LYS A 37 -6.21 -14.15 -0.69
CA LYS A 37 -6.12 -15.50 -1.29
C LYS A 37 -6.16 -15.46 -2.83
N GLY A 38 -5.81 -16.56 -3.51
CA GLY A 38 -5.69 -16.64 -4.98
C GLY A 38 -4.45 -17.37 -5.52
N ALA A 39 -4.31 -17.48 -6.84
CA ALA A 39 -3.21 -18.19 -7.50
C ALA A 39 -1.84 -17.49 -7.38
N ARG A 40 -0.75 -18.20 -7.70
CA ARG A 40 0.60 -17.59 -7.81
C ARG A 40 0.66 -16.71 -9.07
N GLY A 41 1.46 -15.64 -9.04
CA GLY A 41 1.63 -14.73 -10.19
C GLY A 41 0.55 -13.67 -10.37
N VAL A 42 -0.61 -13.76 -9.68
CA VAL A 42 -1.72 -12.79 -9.83
C VAL A 42 -1.41 -11.39 -9.28
N GLY A 43 -0.25 -11.17 -8.68
CA GLY A 43 0.18 -9.84 -8.20
C GLY A 43 -0.19 -9.49 -6.76
N LYS A 44 -0.48 -10.48 -5.90
CA LYS A 44 -0.74 -10.23 -4.46
C LYS A 44 0.40 -9.50 -3.76
N LYS A 45 1.65 -9.92 -4.04
CA LYS A 45 2.84 -9.25 -3.51
C LYS A 45 2.95 -7.82 -4.01
N THR A 46 2.60 -7.58 -5.27
CA THR A 46 2.60 -6.24 -5.86
C THR A 46 1.55 -5.35 -5.20
N LEU A 47 0.35 -5.87 -4.95
CA LEU A 47 -0.71 -5.14 -4.23
C LEU A 47 -0.26 -4.73 -2.81
N LEU A 48 0.42 -5.64 -2.10
CA LEU A 48 0.97 -5.33 -0.76
C LEU A 48 2.05 -4.24 -0.82
N VAL A 49 2.96 -4.32 -1.80
CA VAL A 49 4.02 -3.32 -2.01
C VAL A 49 3.44 -1.96 -2.39
N GLN A 50 2.40 -1.92 -3.21
CA GLN A 50 1.68 -0.70 -3.57
C GLN A 50 1.03 -0.05 -2.35
N TYR A 51 0.36 -0.85 -1.51
CA TYR A 51 -0.22 -0.37 -0.25
C TYR A 51 0.82 0.23 0.70
N ILE A 52 1.96 -0.45 0.90
CA ILE A 52 3.04 0.06 1.75
C ILE A 52 3.60 1.37 1.19
N LYS A 53 3.75 1.48 -0.13
CA LYS A 53 4.23 2.71 -0.77
C LYS A 53 3.27 3.86 -0.57
N ASP A 54 1.97 3.63 -0.74
CA ASP A 54 0.93 4.64 -0.51
C ASP A 54 0.90 5.07 0.96
N PHE A 55 0.92 4.12 1.91
CA PHE A 55 0.92 4.44 3.34
C PHE A 55 2.19 5.21 3.76
N HIS A 56 3.35 4.83 3.24
CA HIS A 56 4.60 5.55 3.46
C HIS A 56 4.58 6.95 2.83
N PHE A 57 3.93 7.11 1.67
CA PHE A 57 3.75 8.41 1.04
C PHE A 57 2.85 9.29 1.92
N LEU A 58 1.69 8.77 2.37
CA LEU A 58 0.75 9.47 3.25
C LEU A 58 1.40 9.91 4.58
N LYS A 59 2.25 9.08 5.20
CA LYS A 59 2.98 9.48 6.42
C LYS A 59 3.91 10.68 6.21
N LYS A 60 4.46 10.88 5.00
CA LYS A 60 5.24 12.10 4.71
C LYS A 60 4.36 13.34 4.67
N PHE A 61 3.10 13.22 4.26
CA PHE A 61 2.13 14.34 4.29
C PHE A 61 1.53 14.56 5.67
N CYS A 62 1.45 13.53 6.54
CA CYS A 62 0.88 13.67 7.88
C CYS A 62 1.69 14.56 8.84
N HIS A 63 2.97 14.84 8.56
CA HIS A 63 3.70 15.86 9.33
C HIS A 63 3.32 17.30 8.89
N GLU A 64 2.59 17.45 7.78
CA GLU A 64 2.22 18.75 7.22
C GLU A 64 0.75 19.13 7.52
N PHE A 65 -0.13 18.18 7.89
CA PHE A 65 -1.53 18.47 8.21
C PHE A 65 -2.07 17.57 9.34
N PRO A 66 -2.12 18.09 10.59
CA PRO A 66 -2.92 17.50 11.62
C PRO A 66 -4.34 18.07 11.50
N TYR A 67 -5.33 17.19 11.42
CA TYR A 67 -6.77 17.47 11.47
C TYR A 67 -7.42 18.09 10.22
N SER A 68 -8.58 17.52 9.86
CA SER A 68 -9.47 17.85 8.73
C SER A 68 -8.96 17.25 7.42
N ILE A 69 -9.65 16.28 6.81
CA ILE A 69 -11.02 16.42 6.34
C ILE A 69 -11.67 15.03 6.30
N ASP A 70 -12.73 14.88 7.09
CA ASP A 70 -13.84 14.01 6.77
C ASP A 70 -14.57 14.68 5.59
N CYS A 71 -14.47 14.13 4.38
CA CYS A 71 -15.30 14.58 3.26
C CYS A 71 -15.84 13.39 2.49
N SER A 72 -17.17 13.38 2.45
CA SER A 72 -18.05 12.55 1.64
C SER A 72 -18.20 11.13 2.16
N LEU A 73 -19.18 10.87 3.03
CA LEU A 73 -20.58 10.84 2.63
C LEU A 73 -20.74 10.06 1.31
N ARG A 74 -20.92 8.75 1.47
CA ARG A 74 -21.87 7.97 0.68
C ARG A 74 -22.76 7.20 1.63
#